data_AF-A0A0S7ZVT2-F1
#
_entry.id   AF-A0A0S7ZVT2-F1
#
_cell.length_a   1.000
_cell.length_b   1.000
_cell.length_c   1.000
_cell.angle_alpha   90.00
_cell.angle_beta   90.00
_cell.angle_gamma   90.00
#
_symmetry.space_group_name_H-M   'P 1'
#
loop_
_entity.id
_entity.type
_entity.pdbx_description
1 polymer ?
#
loop_
_entity_poly.entity_id
_entity_poly.type
_entity_poly.pdbx_seq_one_letter_code
_entity_poly.pdbx_strand_id
1 'polypeptide(L)'
;MANVGVFADQTIATITNPDLGLPVGKSVYVREYIVQSEPEEQDFSKLEKELEHRLLRLVQYSVALVDIAETSKSEAEKVEKYANFLKTLQKQAEERAELEPGYYDDVIEKISQQEKFHEALQAAQPILNATGRGYQKLLDNLEKSLKVLEAKLDRKIDERFEIVIKYQRALEEEKYAVLIALGRLYQTYKGEPEGFQQLRDGGVIRKKNLLPKGDPTEEDLSNIAEHLIKRLEITHKIWQEIEPDWELYRATHRELDELYALIKTGINRTRATVIIWARAHQKMASGKTNPAEWFDVDDAPAQLFRLGTKAVF
;
A
#
# COMPACT_ATOMS: atom_id res chain seq x y z
N MET A 1 13.68 28.60 28.16
CA MET A 1 12.58 28.08 27.32
C MET A 1 13.18 27.09 26.33
N ALA A 2 12.53 25.96 26.06
CA ALA A 2 13.08 24.92 25.20
C ALA A 2 13.33 25.42 23.77
N ASN A 3 14.27 24.82 23.04
CA ASN A 3 14.56 25.18 21.64
C ASN A 3 13.45 24.64 20.72
N VAL A 4 12.35 25.38 20.62
CA VAL A 4 11.19 25.07 19.76
C VAL A 4 11.60 24.99 18.28
N GLY A 5 12.71 25.64 17.89
CA GLY A 5 13.30 25.55 16.55
C GLY A 5 13.54 24.11 16.10
N VAL A 6 14.05 23.26 16.99
CA VAL A 6 14.30 21.83 16.71
C VAL A 6 13.00 21.09 16.39
N PHE A 7 11.87 21.49 16.98
CA PHE A 7 10.58 20.88 16.66
C PHE A 7 10.13 21.20 15.22
N ALA A 8 10.30 22.45 14.77
CA ALA A 8 9.99 22.84 13.40
C ALA A 8 10.96 22.22 12.38
N ASP A 9 12.27 22.26 12.64
CA ASP A 9 13.29 21.68 11.76
C ASP A 9 13.03 20.20 11.53
N GLN A 10 12.74 19.46 12.60
CA GLN A 10 12.45 18.04 12.49
C GLN A 10 11.11 17.76 11.82
N THR A 11 10.10 18.61 12.05
CA THR A 11 8.82 18.51 11.35
C THR A 11 9.01 18.70 9.85
N ILE A 12 9.76 19.74 9.44
CA ILE A 12 10.12 19.98 8.04
C ILE A 12 10.83 18.75 7.51
N ALA A 13 11.98 18.36 8.08
CA ALA A 13 12.79 17.24 7.60
C ALA A 13 12.00 15.92 7.41
N THR A 14 10.99 15.68 8.25
CA THR A 14 10.20 14.44 8.20
C THR A 14 8.95 14.53 7.32
N ILE A 15 8.41 15.73 7.07
CA ILE A 15 7.15 15.95 6.32
C ILE A 15 7.38 16.42 4.87
N THR A 16 8.52 17.00 4.49
CA THR A 16 8.66 17.62 3.14
C THR A 16 8.66 16.65 1.96
N ASN A 17 8.46 15.33 2.10
CA ASN A 17 8.49 14.44 0.94
C ASN A 17 7.85 13.04 1.08
N PRO A 18 6.57 12.89 1.46
CA PRO A 18 5.84 11.67 1.15
C PRO A 18 5.36 11.77 -0.30
N ASP A 19 6.22 11.38 -1.25
CA ASP A 19 5.81 11.11 -2.64
C ASP A 19 4.89 9.88 -2.63
N LEU A 20 3.58 10.12 -2.44
CA LEU A 20 2.53 9.08 -2.37
C LEU A 20 1.75 8.95 -3.67
N GLY A 21 2.06 9.79 -4.65
CA GLY A 21 1.37 9.81 -5.92
C GLY A 21 1.61 8.52 -6.67
N LEU A 22 0.64 8.16 -7.51
CA LEU A 22 0.87 7.17 -8.55
C LEU A 22 2.05 7.68 -9.37
N PRO A 23 3.20 7.00 -9.38
CA PRO A 23 4.36 7.49 -10.09
C PRO A 23 4.20 7.14 -11.57
N VAL A 24 3.18 7.70 -12.22
CA VAL A 24 2.80 7.45 -13.62
C VAL A 24 3.97 7.70 -14.57
N GLY A 25 4.89 8.61 -14.20
CA GLY A 25 6.12 8.86 -14.95
C GLY A 25 7.24 7.85 -14.74
N LYS A 26 7.16 7.00 -13.70
CA LYS A 26 8.11 5.92 -13.39
C LYS A 26 7.55 4.54 -13.78
N SER A 27 6.23 4.39 -13.92
CA SER A 27 5.59 3.17 -14.41
C SER A 27 5.79 3.01 -15.92
N VAL A 28 6.20 1.82 -16.35
CA VAL A 28 6.41 1.46 -17.76
C VAL A 28 5.23 0.66 -18.29
N TYR A 29 4.82 -0.40 -17.58
CA TYR A 29 3.81 -1.36 -18.04
C TYR A 29 2.41 -1.00 -17.56
N VAL A 30 2.26 -0.67 -16.28
CA VAL A 30 0.97 -0.36 -15.62
C VAL A 30 0.40 0.98 -16.11
N ARG A 31 1.26 1.85 -16.67
CA ARG A 31 0.89 3.20 -17.10
C ARG A 31 -0.32 3.24 -18.04
N GLU A 32 -0.44 2.28 -18.96
CA GLU A 32 -1.54 2.25 -19.93
C GLU A 32 -2.91 1.96 -19.29
N TYR A 33 -2.93 1.37 -18.09
CA TYR A 33 -4.16 1.00 -17.38
C TYR A 33 -4.65 2.11 -16.43
N ILE A 34 -3.79 3.07 -16.10
CA ILE A 34 -4.12 4.20 -15.21
C ILE A 34 -4.85 5.28 -16.01
N VAL A 35 -6.14 5.47 -15.70
CA VAL A 35 -6.97 6.47 -16.37
C VAL A 35 -7.41 7.52 -15.35
N GLN A 36 -6.76 8.69 -15.37
CA GLN A 36 -6.96 9.78 -14.39
C GLN A 36 -8.40 10.32 -14.30
N SER A 37 -9.22 10.08 -15.32
CA SER A 37 -10.63 10.49 -15.33
C SER A 37 -11.57 9.47 -14.69
N GLU A 38 -11.09 8.26 -14.38
CA GLU A 38 -11.94 7.23 -13.78
C GLU A 38 -12.11 7.47 -12.26
N PRO A 39 -13.25 7.04 -11.68
CA PRO A 39 -13.61 7.41 -10.31
C PRO A 39 -12.58 6.97 -9.26
N GLU A 40 -12.00 5.78 -9.40
CA GLU A 40 -11.06 5.23 -8.43
C GLU A 40 -9.75 6.03 -8.36
N GLU A 41 -9.20 6.45 -9.49
CA GLU A 41 -8.02 7.32 -9.59
C GLU A 41 -8.34 8.72 -9.05
N GLN A 42 -9.53 9.25 -9.36
CA GLN A 42 -9.96 10.56 -8.85
C GLN A 42 -10.12 10.55 -7.33
N ASP A 43 -10.73 9.51 -6.77
CA ASP A 43 -10.91 9.34 -5.33
C ASP A 43 -9.56 9.22 -4.63
N PHE A 44 -8.65 8.40 -5.16
CA PHE A 44 -7.29 8.28 -4.61
C PHE A 44 -6.55 9.62 -4.68
N SER A 45 -6.53 10.28 -5.85
CA SER A 45 -5.84 11.56 -6.05
C SER A 45 -6.41 12.67 -5.16
N LYS A 46 -7.72 12.67 -4.91
CA LYS A 46 -8.37 13.63 -4.00
C LYS A 46 -7.88 13.44 -2.57
N LEU A 47 -7.83 12.20 -2.07
CA LEU A 47 -7.36 11.87 -0.73
C LEU A 47 -5.86 12.19 -0.57
N GLU A 48 -5.08 11.93 -1.61
CA GLU A 48 -3.65 12.25 -1.66
C GLU A 48 -3.41 13.77 -1.56
N LYS A 49 -4.08 14.58 -2.39
CA LYS A 49 -4.00 16.05 -2.33
C LYS A 49 -4.47 16.59 -0.99
N GLU A 50 -5.51 15.97 -0.41
CA GLU A 50 -5.96 16.33 0.93
C GLU A 50 -4.89 16.05 1.98
N LEU A 51 -4.19 14.92 1.88
CA LEU A 51 -3.10 14.56 2.78
C LEU A 51 -1.91 15.52 2.64
N GLU A 52 -1.49 15.83 1.41
CA GLU A 52 -0.43 16.80 1.12
C GLU A 52 -0.75 18.17 1.76
N HIS A 53 -1.94 18.69 1.49
CA HIS A 53 -2.38 19.98 2.04
C HIS A 53 -2.45 19.96 3.57
N ARG A 54 -2.87 18.84 4.16
CA ARG A 54 -2.85 18.68 5.61
C ARG A 54 -1.42 18.64 6.13
N LEU A 55 -0.51 17.90 5.51
CA LEU A 55 0.89 17.81 5.93
C LEU A 55 1.59 19.18 5.90
N LEU A 56 1.36 19.99 4.86
CA LEU A 56 1.85 21.37 4.78
C LEU A 56 1.37 22.22 5.98
N ARG A 57 0.17 21.97 6.50
CA ARG A 57 -0.33 22.68 7.68
C ARG A 57 0.33 22.26 8.97
N LEU A 58 0.79 21.00 9.11
CA LEU A 58 1.61 20.60 10.27
C LEU A 58 2.94 21.35 10.27
N VAL A 59 3.53 21.54 9.08
CA VAL A 59 4.73 22.35 8.91
C VAL A 59 4.44 23.80 9.30
N GLN A 60 3.38 24.41 8.76
CA GLN A 60 2.98 25.78 9.09
C GLN A 60 2.73 25.96 10.59
N TYR A 61 2.03 25.02 11.23
CA TYR A 61 1.84 25.01 12.68
C TYR A 61 3.16 25.01 13.44
N SER A 62 4.09 24.13 13.04
CA SER A 62 5.36 23.97 13.73
C SER A 62 6.26 25.19 13.57
N VAL A 63 6.26 25.83 12.38
CA VAL A 63 6.95 27.11 12.15
C VAL A 63 6.31 28.25 12.93
N ALA A 64 4.97 28.34 12.97
CA ALA A 64 4.27 29.36 13.74
C ALA A 64 4.56 29.27 15.24
N LEU A 65 4.69 28.05 15.78
CA LEU A 65 5.12 27.85 17.17
C LEU A 65 6.51 28.45 17.45
N VAL A 66 7.46 28.28 16.53
CA VAL A 66 8.80 28.87 16.66
C VAL A 66 8.73 30.39 16.64
N ASP A 67 8.02 30.95 15.64
CA ASP A 67 7.86 32.39 15.51
C ASP A 67 7.25 33.01 16.78
N ILE A 68 6.19 32.40 17.32
CA ILE A 68 5.58 32.84 18.57
C ILE A 68 6.56 32.75 19.74
N ALA A 69 7.30 31.65 19.86
CA ALA A 69 8.23 31.42 20.95
C ALA A 69 9.43 32.37 20.95
N GLU A 70 9.93 32.74 19.76
CA GLU A 70 11.15 33.53 19.58
C GLU A 70 10.89 35.04 19.46
N THR A 71 9.79 35.47 18.85
CA THR A 71 9.53 36.90 18.58
C THR A 71 8.79 37.62 19.71
N SER A 72 8.05 36.90 20.54
CA SER A 72 7.21 37.48 21.59
C SER A 72 8.02 37.81 22.83
N LYS A 73 7.84 39.02 23.38
CA LYS A 73 8.67 39.58 24.46
C LYS A 73 8.24 39.13 25.85
N SER A 74 7.02 38.60 26.00
CA SER A 74 6.46 38.15 27.28
C SER A 74 5.65 36.85 27.14
N GLU A 75 5.43 36.14 28.25
CA GLU A 75 4.57 34.94 28.26
C GLU A 75 3.12 35.27 27.85
N ALA A 76 2.57 36.37 28.35
CA ALA A 76 1.22 36.82 28.00
C ALA A 76 1.06 37.04 26.49
N GLU A 77 2.04 37.70 25.86
CA GLU A 77 2.05 37.90 24.40
C GLU A 77 2.13 36.57 23.64
N LYS A 78 2.90 35.59 24.14
CA LYS A 78 2.98 34.24 23.54
C LYS A 78 1.65 33.52 23.58
N VAL A 79 0.99 33.54 24.74
CA VAL A 79 -0.32 32.90 24.94
C VAL A 79 -1.37 33.54 24.03
N GLU A 80 -1.42 34.87 23.98
CA GLU A 80 -2.36 35.62 23.13
C GLU A 80 -2.15 35.30 21.64
N LYS A 81 -0.91 35.40 21.15
CA LYS A 81 -0.57 35.09 19.75
C LYS A 81 -0.90 33.65 19.39
N TYR A 82 -0.65 32.71 20.30
CA TYR A 82 -0.95 31.29 20.09
C TYR A 82 -2.45 31.01 20.02
N ALA A 83 -3.23 31.58 20.94
CA ALA A 83 -4.70 31.47 20.89
C ALA A 83 -5.26 32.06 19.59
N ASN A 84 -4.77 33.24 19.18
CA ASN A 84 -5.19 33.88 17.94
C ASN A 84 -4.79 33.07 16.70
N PHE A 85 -3.59 32.50 16.69
CA PHE A 85 -3.16 31.62 15.62
C PHE A 85 -4.08 30.40 15.47
N LEU A 86 -4.39 29.71 16.57
CA LEU A 86 -5.30 28.57 16.54
C LEU A 86 -6.72 28.94 16.08
N LYS A 87 -7.24 30.13 16.42
CA LYS A 87 -8.51 30.64 15.85
C LYS A 87 -8.48 30.71 14.33
N THR A 88 -7.34 31.05 13.71
CA THR A 88 -7.24 31.05 12.23
C THR A 88 -7.37 29.65 11.63
N LEU A 89 -7.07 28.60 12.40
CA LEU A 89 -7.19 27.21 12.00
C LEU A 89 -8.57 26.61 12.32
N GLN A 90 -9.38 27.29 13.15
CA GLN A 90 -10.67 26.83 13.69
C GLN A 90 -11.67 26.42 12.61
N LYS A 91 -11.98 27.31 11.67
CA LYS A 91 -13.00 27.04 10.63
C LYS A 91 -12.74 25.72 9.90
N GLN A 92 -11.47 25.41 9.68
CA GLN A 92 -11.05 24.21 8.98
C GLN A 92 -10.99 22.99 9.90
N ALA A 93 -10.75 23.19 11.19
CA ALA A 93 -10.89 22.15 12.19
C ALA A 93 -12.36 21.78 12.34
N GLU A 94 -13.28 22.72 12.48
CA GLU A 94 -14.73 22.49 12.66
C GLU A 94 -15.38 21.81 11.45
N GLU A 95 -15.03 22.20 10.22
CA GLU A 95 -15.51 21.52 9.00
C GLU A 95 -15.05 20.04 8.91
N ARG A 96 -14.06 19.64 9.72
CA ARG A 96 -13.34 18.35 9.58
C ARG A 96 -13.31 17.52 10.85
N ALA A 97 -13.65 18.11 11.98
CA ALA A 97 -13.48 17.52 13.29
C ALA A 97 -14.76 16.83 13.72
N GLU A 98 -14.60 15.63 14.23
CA GLU A 98 -15.54 14.96 15.12
C GLU A 98 -15.53 15.63 16.52
N LEU A 99 -15.44 16.96 16.56
CA LEU A 99 -15.54 17.74 17.78
C LEU A 99 -16.95 18.34 17.84
N GLU A 100 -17.55 18.35 19.01
CA GLU A 100 -18.86 18.94 19.19
C GLU A 100 -18.83 20.45 18.86
N PRO A 101 -19.91 21.01 18.29
CA PRO A 101 -20.00 22.45 18.06
C PRO A 101 -19.69 23.25 19.33
N GLY A 102 -18.83 24.27 19.23
CA GLY A 102 -18.40 25.10 20.36
C GLY A 102 -17.24 24.53 21.19
N TYR A 103 -16.90 23.24 21.05
CA TYR A 103 -15.77 22.65 21.79
C TYR A 103 -14.42 23.31 21.42
N TYR A 104 -14.26 23.74 20.17
CA TYR A 104 -13.05 24.43 19.74
C TYR A 104 -12.91 25.79 20.44
N ASP A 105 -14.00 26.56 20.53
CA ASP A 105 -14.03 27.84 21.23
C ASP A 105 -13.68 27.68 22.71
N ASP A 106 -14.25 26.67 23.38
CA ASP A 106 -13.97 26.38 24.79
C ASP A 106 -12.48 26.09 25.05
N VAL A 107 -11.84 25.35 24.13
CA VAL A 107 -10.40 25.06 24.24
C VAL A 107 -9.58 26.33 24.02
N ILE A 108 -9.96 27.17 23.05
CA ILE A 108 -9.29 28.44 22.78
C ILE A 108 -9.40 29.42 23.95
N GLU A 109 -10.57 29.48 24.60
CA GLU A 109 -10.76 30.29 25.81
C GLU A 109 -9.84 29.80 26.93
N LYS A 110 -9.79 28.48 27.18
CA LYS A 110 -8.89 27.88 28.18
C LYS A 110 -7.42 28.19 27.89
N ILE A 111 -7.00 28.14 26.62
CA ILE A 111 -5.64 28.52 26.20
C ILE A 111 -5.38 29.99 26.54
N SER A 112 -6.32 30.88 26.23
CA SER A 112 -6.18 32.33 26.43
C SER A 112 -6.07 32.73 27.91
N GLN A 113 -6.54 31.88 28.82
CA GLN A 113 -6.50 32.10 30.26
C GLN A 113 -5.20 31.63 30.93
N GLN A 114 -4.28 30.99 30.20
CA GLN A 114 -3.03 30.47 30.80
C GLN A 114 -2.02 31.60 31.02
N GLU A 115 -1.27 31.53 32.12
CA GLU A 115 -0.25 32.53 32.45
C GLU A 115 1.07 32.25 31.72
N LYS A 116 1.33 30.99 31.39
CA LYS A 116 2.59 30.54 30.78
C LYS A 116 2.33 29.87 29.45
N PHE A 117 3.23 30.08 28.51
CA PHE A 117 3.13 29.55 27.16
C PHE A 117 3.09 28.01 27.13
N HIS A 118 3.84 27.33 28.01
CA HIS A 118 3.81 25.87 28.05
C HIS A 118 2.48 25.30 28.58
N GLU A 119 1.81 26.00 29.51
CA GLU A 119 0.47 25.63 30.00
C GLU A 119 -0.56 25.83 28.88
N ALA A 120 -0.39 26.88 28.06
CA ALA A 120 -1.19 27.08 26.84
C ALA A 120 -1.00 25.95 25.81
N LEU A 121 0.24 25.47 25.61
CA LEU A 121 0.50 24.29 24.76
C LEU A 121 -0.17 23.02 25.30
N GLN A 122 -0.20 22.83 26.63
CA GLN A 122 -0.93 21.71 27.26
C GLN A 122 -2.44 21.83 27.05
N ALA A 123 -2.99 23.02 27.25
CA ALA A 123 -4.41 23.29 27.06
C ALA A 123 -4.87 23.04 25.61
N ALA A 124 -3.98 23.22 24.63
CA ALA A 124 -4.25 22.94 23.21
C ALA A 124 -4.25 21.45 22.83
N GLN A 125 -3.76 20.55 23.70
CA GLN A 125 -3.60 19.13 23.38
C GLN A 125 -4.90 18.44 22.86
N PRO A 126 -6.13 18.78 23.30
CA PRO A 126 -7.35 18.24 22.70
C PRO A 126 -7.49 18.52 21.20
N ILE A 127 -7.13 19.73 20.75
CA ILE A 127 -7.13 20.11 19.32
C ILE A 127 -6.12 19.23 18.57
N LEU A 128 -4.90 19.12 19.09
CA LEU A 128 -3.84 18.34 18.45
C LEU A 128 -4.17 16.84 18.38
N ASN A 129 -4.81 16.30 19.43
CA ASN A 129 -5.28 14.93 19.44
C ASN A 129 -6.38 14.70 18.38
N ALA A 130 -7.31 15.65 18.22
CA ALA A 130 -8.32 15.59 17.17
C ALA A 130 -7.69 15.67 15.77
N THR A 131 -6.71 16.55 15.57
CA THR A 131 -5.91 16.62 14.36
C THR A 131 -5.25 15.27 14.05
N GLY A 132 -4.58 14.66 15.03
CA GLY A 132 -3.95 13.34 14.89
C GLY A 132 -4.93 12.25 14.47
N ARG A 133 -6.12 12.18 15.09
CA ARG A 133 -7.20 11.25 14.67
C ARG A 133 -7.65 11.52 13.23
N GLY A 134 -7.78 12.79 12.85
CA GLY A 134 -8.12 13.20 11.50
C GLY A 134 -7.13 12.71 10.45
N TYR A 135 -5.82 12.68 10.75
CA TYR A 135 -4.82 12.06 9.87
C TYR A 135 -4.96 10.55 9.79
N GLN A 136 -5.18 9.87 10.92
CA GLN A 136 -5.34 8.41 10.92
C GLN A 136 -6.51 7.98 10.04
N LYS A 137 -7.66 8.64 10.18
CA LYS A 137 -8.84 8.40 9.33
C LYS A 137 -8.57 8.65 7.86
N LEU A 138 -7.85 9.74 7.52
CA LEU A 138 -7.49 10.03 6.15
C LEU A 138 -6.55 8.97 5.56
N LEU A 139 -5.53 8.55 6.32
CA LEU A 139 -4.58 7.51 5.90
C LEU A 139 -5.27 6.14 5.76
N ASP A 140 -6.23 5.81 6.62
CA ASP A 140 -7.05 4.59 6.49
C ASP A 140 -7.91 4.63 5.22
N ASN A 141 -8.49 5.79 4.90
CA ASN A 141 -9.26 5.97 3.68
C ASN A 141 -8.37 5.88 2.43
N LEU A 142 -7.16 6.45 2.49
CA LEU A 142 -6.18 6.38 1.41
C LEU A 142 -5.74 4.92 1.17
N GLU A 143 -5.49 4.13 2.22
CA GLU A 143 -5.17 2.70 2.09
C GLU A 143 -6.34 1.89 1.50
N LYS A 144 -7.58 2.18 1.91
CA LYS A 144 -8.77 1.54 1.34
C LYS A 144 -8.93 1.87 -0.15
N SER A 145 -8.77 3.15 -0.51
CA SER A 145 -8.83 3.60 -1.90
C SER A 145 -7.73 2.98 -2.74
N LEU A 146 -6.51 2.85 -2.19
CA LEU A 146 -5.39 2.17 -2.86
C LEU A 146 -5.71 0.70 -3.18
N LYS A 147 -6.33 -0.05 -2.25
CA LYS A 147 -6.75 -1.45 -2.49
C LYS A 147 -7.81 -1.57 -3.59
N VAL A 148 -8.74 -0.62 -3.65
CA VAL A 148 -9.75 -0.57 -4.72
C VAL A 148 -9.09 -0.32 -6.06
N LEU A 149 -8.15 0.63 -6.11
CA LEU A 149 -7.40 0.95 -7.33
C LEU A 149 -6.53 -0.23 -7.79
N GLU A 150 -5.82 -0.89 -6.88
CA GLU A 150 -5.02 -2.11 -7.14
C GLU A 150 -5.90 -3.19 -7.78
N ALA A 151 -7.01 -3.58 -7.12
CA ALA A 151 -7.90 -4.62 -7.63
C ALA A 151 -8.53 -4.28 -9.00
N LYS A 152 -8.77 -2.99 -9.24
CA LYS A 152 -9.24 -2.52 -10.55
C LYS A 152 -8.18 -2.68 -11.63
N LEU A 153 -6.95 -2.23 -11.36
CA LEU A 153 -5.84 -2.32 -12.33
C LEU A 153 -5.49 -3.77 -12.61
N ASP A 154 -5.41 -4.61 -11.58
CA ASP A 154 -5.21 -6.06 -11.65
C ASP A 154 -6.23 -6.71 -12.61
N ARG A 155 -7.52 -6.44 -12.42
CA ARG A 155 -8.58 -6.92 -13.31
C ARG A 155 -8.42 -6.43 -14.75
N LYS A 156 -8.08 -5.15 -14.97
CA LYS A 156 -7.88 -4.63 -16.34
C LYS A 156 -6.70 -5.31 -17.04
N ILE A 157 -5.64 -5.64 -16.29
CA ILE A 157 -4.50 -6.40 -16.80
C ILE A 157 -4.96 -7.82 -17.17
N ASP A 158 -5.67 -8.51 -16.29
CA ASP A 158 -6.19 -9.85 -16.57
C ASP A 158 -7.15 -9.88 -17.77
N GLU A 159 -8.05 -8.89 -17.90
CA GLU A 159 -8.93 -8.74 -19.05
C GLU A 159 -8.13 -8.55 -20.35
N ARG A 160 -7.05 -7.75 -20.32
CA ARG A 160 -6.18 -7.52 -21.47
C ARG A 160 -5.46 -8.79 -21.93
N PHE A 161 -5.04 -9.63 -20.99
CA PHE A 161 -4.26 -10.84 -21.25
C PHE A 161 -5.08 -12.14 -21.21
N GLU A 162 -6.41 -12.06 -21.18
CA GLU A 162 -7.31 -13.21 -21.02
C GLU A 162 -7.01 -14.37 -21.97
N ILE A 163 -6.73 -14.06 -23.25
CA ILE A 163 -6.42 -15.05 -24.28
C ILE A 163 -5.08 -15.74 -24.00
N VAL A 164 -4.06 -14.97 -23.60
CA VAL A 164 -2.72 -15.48 -23.28
C VAL A 164 -2.80 -16.40 -22.06
N ILE A 165 -3.55 -16.02 -21.03
CA ILE A 165 -3.80 -16.83 -19.82
C ILE A 165 -4.46 -18.17 -20.21
N LYS A 166 -5.47 -18.14 -21.09
CA LYS A 166 -6.13 -19.36 -21.58
C LYS A 166 -5.16 -20.27 -22.33
N TYR A 167 -4.32 -19.73 -23.22
CA TYR A 167 -3.33 -20.52 -23.94
C TYR A 167 -2.27 -21.11 -23.01
N GLN A 168 -1.72 -20.31 -22.10
CA GLN A 168 -0.75 -20.75 -21.11
C GLN A 168 -1.27 -21.98 -20.34
N ARG A 169 -2.49 -21.89 -19.80
CA ARG A 169 -3.13 -22.99 -19.08
C ARG A 169 -3.31 -24.23 -19.94
N ALA A 170 -3.82 -24.07 -21.16
CA ALA A 170 -4.05 -25.19 -22.07
C ALA A 170 -2.73 -25.90 -22.47
N LEU A 171 -1.66 -25.13 -22.68
CA LEU A 171 -0.34 -25.68 -23.02
C LEU A 171 0.31 -26.38 -21.82
N GLU A 172 0.16 -25.85 -20.60
CA GLU A 172 0.62 -26.52 -19.39
C GLU A 172 -0.11 -27.84 -19.16
N GLU A 173 -1.45 -27.84 -19.27
CA GLU A 173 -2.27 -29.04 -19.15
C GLU A 173 -1.85 -30.11 -20.18
N GLU A 174 -1.68 -29.72 -21.44
CA GLU A 174 -1.21 -30.61 -22.50
C GLU A 174 0.21 -31.14 -22.24
N LYS A 175 1.15 -30.28 -21.83
CA LYS A 175 2.53 -30.66 -21.50
C LYS A 175 2.55 -31.72 -20.40
N TYR A 176 1.87 -31.48 -19.28
CA TYR A 176 1.85 -32.43 -18.17
C TYR A 176 1.14 -33.73 -18.54
N ALA A 177 0.04 -33.67 -19.29
CA ALA A 177 -0.65 -34.87 -19.78
C ALA A 177 0.29 -35.75 -20.63
N VAL A 178 1.07 -35.13 -21.53
CA VAL A 178 2.04 -35.86 -22.37
C VAL A 178 3.22 -36.41 -21.55
N LEU A 179 3.75 -35.65 -20.58
CA LEU A 179 4.83 -36.14 -19.71
C LEU A 179 4.39 -37.34 -18.85
N ILE A 180 3.16 -37.32 -18.33
CA ILE A 180 2.58 -38.46 -17.60
C ILE A 180 2.45 -39.68 -18.53
N ALA A 181 1.97 -39.47 -19.77
CA ALA A 181 1.86 -40.54 -20.76
C ALA A 181 3.22 -41.14 -21.12
N LEU A 182 4.25 -40.33 -21.29
CA LEU A 182 5.63 -40.80 -21.49
C LEU A 182 6.12 -41.61 -20.28
N GLY A 183 5.84 -41.18 -19.06
CA GLY A 183 6.15 -41.94 -17.84
C GLY A 183 5.52 -43.34 -17.84
N ARG A 184 4.24 -43.45 -18.18
CA ARG A 184 3.50 -44.72 -18.30
C ARG A 184 4.04 -45.62 -19.42
N LEU A 185 4.47 -45.00 -20.52
CA LEU A 185 5.14 -45.70 -21.61
C LEU A 185 6.47 -46.32 -21.13
N TYR A 186 7.27 -45.58 -20.36
CA TYR A 186 8.51 -46.09 -19.76
C TYR A 186 8.27 -47.22 -18.76
N GLN A 187 7.19 -47.18 -17.98
CA GLN A 187 6.80 -48.30 -17.11
C GLN A 187 6.50 -49.56 -17.93
N THR A 188 5.80 -49.40 -19.05
CA THR A 188 5.51 -50.50 -19.98
C THR A 188 6.79 -51.12 -20.52
N TYR A 189 7.77 -50.31 -20.93
CA TYR A 189 9.09 -50.79 -21.36
C TYR A 189 9.83 -51.60 -20.29
N LYS A 190 9.62 -51.29 -19.00
CA LYS A 190 10.22 -52.03 -17.86
C LYS A 190 9.49 -53.33 -17.55
N GLY A 191 8.44 -53.68 -18.29
CA GLY A 191 7.63 -54.87 -18.05
C GLY A 191 6.62 -54.70 -16.90
N GLU A 192 6.30 -53.47 -16.50
CA GLU A 192 5.24 -53.21 -15.51
C GLU A 192 3.85 -53.41 -16.17
N PRO A 193 3.06 -54.42 -15.77
CA PRO A 193 1.86 -54.84 -16.51
C PRO A 193 0.77 -53.77 -16.61
N GLU A 194 0.72 -52.86 -15.64
CA GLU A 194 -0.31 -51.82 -15.58
C GLU A 194 0.02 -50.58 -16.42
N GLY A 195 1.30 -50.37 -16.78
CA GLY A 195 1.75 -49.13 -17.42
C GLY A 195 1.01 -48.83 -18.72
N PHE A 196 0.80 -49.86 -19.56
CA PHE A 196 0.14 -49.69 -20.85
C PHE A 196 -1.37 -49.49 -20.69
N GLN A 197 -1.99 -50.20 -19.75
CA GLN A 197 -3.42 -50.05 -19.47
C GLN A 197 -3.71 -48.63 -18.96
N GLN A 198 -2.89 -48.13 -18.03
CA GLN A 198 -2.99 -46.75 -17.55
C GLN A 198 -2.75 -45.73 -18.66
N LEU A 199 -1.82 -45.99 -19.59
CA LEU A 199 -1.59 -45.12 -20.75
C LEU A 199 -2.82 -45.05 -21.67
N ARG A 200 -3.45 -46.21 -21.95
CA ARG A 200 -4.66 -46.33 -22.76
C ARG A 200 -5.84 -45.60 -22.11
N ASP A 201 -6.06 -45.83 -20.81
CA ASP A 201 -7.19 -45.27 -20.07
C ASP A 201 -7.04 -43.76 -19.83
N GLY A 202 -5.80 -43.26 -19.81
CA GLY A 202 -5.51 -41.83 -19.63
C GLY A 202 -5.99 -40.93 -20.75
N GLY A 203 -6.40 -41.46 -21.91
CA GLY A 203 -6.99 -40.69 -23.00
C GLY A 203 -6.04 -39.70 -23.69
N VAL A 204 -4.76 -39.68 -23.32
CA VAL A 204 -3.76 -38.77 -23.89
C VAL A 204 -3.48 -39.10 -25.35
N ILE A 205 -3.50 -40.39 -25.73
CA ILE A 205 -3.32 -40.83 -27.12
C ILE A 205 -4.62 -40.65 -27.90
N ARG A 206 -4.78 -39.47 -28.52
CA ARG A 206 -6.00 -39.12 -29.30
C ARG A 206 -6.10 -39.90 -30.63
N LYS A 207 -4.96 -40.31 -31.18
CA LYS A 207 -4.88 -41.10 -32.42
C LYS A 207 -5.12 -42.58 -32.12
N LYS A 208 -6.38 -43.02 -32.24
CA LYS A 208 -6.80 -44.40 -31.94
C LYS A 208 -6.04 -45.47 -32.73
N ASN A 209 -5.53 -45.15 -33.91
CA ASN A 209 -4.73 -46.06 -34.73
C ASN A 209 -3.30 -46.31 -34.19
N LEU A 210 -2.83 -45.51 -33.23
CA LEU A 210 -1.56 -45.76 -32.53
C LEU A 210 -1.72 -46.67 -31.31
N LEU A 211 -2.96 -47.01 -30.92
CA LEU A 211 -3.23 -47.89 -29.80
C LEU A 211 -3.41 -49.33 -30.32
N PRO A 212 -2.49 -50.27 -30.02
CA PRO A 212 -2.69 -51.67 -30.36
C PRO A 212 -3.92 -52.25 -29.65
N LYS A 213 -4.54 -53.27 -30.25
CA LYS A 213 -5.72 -53.96 -29.68
C LYS A 213 -5.36 -54.97 -28.60
N GLY A 214 -4.15 -55.54 -28.64
CA GLY A 214 -3.61 -56.47 -27.66
C GLY A 214 -2.45 -55.86 -26.89
N ASP A 215 -1.53 -56.72 -26.45
CA ASP A 215 -0.27 -56.29 -25.83
C ASP A 215 0.57 -55.49 -26.84
N PRO A 216 1.20 -54.39 -26.42
CA PRO A 216 1.97 -53.54 -27.31
C PRO A 216 3.30 -54.20 -27.68
N THR A 217 3.67 -54.12 -28.95
CA THR A 217 5.01 -54.46 -29.41
C THR A 217 6.00 -53.32 -29.13
N GLU A 218 7.31 -53.58 -29.20
CA GLU A 218 8.33 -52.52 -29.09
C GLU A 218 8.13 -51.43 -30.16
N GLU A 219 7.73 -51.83 -31.38
CA GLU A 219 7.43 -50.90 -32.47
C GLU A 219 6.20 -50.02 -32.14
N ASP A 220 5.14 -50.59 -31.57
CA ASP A 220 3.98 -49.82 -31.10
C ASP A 220 4.39 -48.78 -30.04
N LEU A 221 5.19 -49.21 -29.07
CA LEU A 221 5.67 -48.31 -28.01
C LEU A 221 6.57 -47.21 -28.58
N SER A 222 7.43 -47.51 -29.57
CA SER A 222 8.27 -46.51 -30.25
C SER A 222 7.41 -45.50 -31.01
N ASN A 223 6.42 -45.97 -31.77
CA ASN A 223 5.49 -45.10 -32.51
C ASN A 223 4.69 -44.18 -31.58
N ILE A 224 4.25 -44.69 -30.42
CA ILE A 224 3.60 -43.89 -29.39
C ILE A 224 4.57 -42.86 -28.81
N ALA A 225 5.82 -43.25 -28.50
CA ALA A 225 6.85 -42.35 -27.98
C ALA A 225 7.10 -41.18 -28.94
N GLU A 226 7.35 -41.48 -30.22
CA GLU A 226 7.57 -40.47 -31.27
C GLU A 226 6.38 -39.51 -31.40
N HIS A 227 5.15 -40.04 -31.35
CA HIS A 227 3.95 -39.21 -31.38
C HIS A 227 3.87 -38.24 -30.19
N LEU A 228 4.16 -38.73 -28.98
CA LEU A 228 4.16 -37.93 -27.75
C LEU A 228 5.29 -36.88 -27.75
N ILE A 229 6.50 -37.25 -28.15
CA ILE A 229 7.64 -36.32 -28.27
C ILE A 229 7.31 -35.21 -29.28
N LYS A 230 6.81 -35.57 -30.47
CA LYS A 230 6.39 -34.58 -31.47
C LYS A 230 5.32 -33.63 -30.95
N ARG A 231 4.40 -34.11 -30.11
CA ARG A 231 3.41 -33.23 -29.45
C ARG A 231 4.08 -32.28 -28.48
N LEU A 232 5.02 -32.72 -27.65
CA LEU A 232 5.79 -31.82 -26.79
C LEU A 232 6.55 -30.76 -27.59
N GLU A 233 7.18 -31.14 -28.71
CA GLU A 233 7.87 -30.20 -29.58
C GLU A 233 6.91 -29.14 -30.16
N ILE A 234 5.71 -29.56 -30.59
CA ILE A 234 4.68 -28.64 -31.08
C ILE A 234 4.21 -27.72 -29.94
N THR A 235 3.90 -28.27 -28.77
CA THR A 235 3.52 -27.49 -27.58
C THR A 235 4.62 -26.48 -27.22
N HIS A 236 5.89 -26.88 -27.25
CA HIS A 236 7.02 -26.01 -26.97
C HIS A 236 7.15 -24.88 -28.00
N LYS A 237 6.96 -25.16 -29.29
CA LYS A 237 6.95 -24.12 -30.33
C LYS A 237 5.83 -23.11 -30.11
N ILE A 238 4.62 -23.58 -29.81
CA ILE A 238 3.49 -22.68 -29.52
C ILE A 238 3.78 -21.85 -28.26
N TRP A 239 4.44 -22.44 -27.25
CA TRP A 239 4.87 -21.73 -26.05
C TRP A 239 5.80 -20.56 -26.38
N GLN A 240 6.79 -20.78 -27.24
CA GLN A 240 7.73 -19.73 -27.65
C GLN A 240 7.05 -18.55 -28.36
N GLU A 241 5.95 -18.80 -29.08
CA GLU A 241 5.18 -17.74 -29.73
C GLU A 241 4.40 -16.87 -28.72
N ILE A 242 3.92 -17.45 -27.62
CA ILE A 242 3.15 -16.71 -26.59
C ILE A 242 4.01 -16.18 -25.44
N GLU A 243 5.25 -16.66 -25.32
CA GLU A 243 6.17 -16.33 -24.23
C GLU A 243 6.40 -14.82 -24.07
N PRO A 244 6.59 -14.02 -25.14
CA PRO A 244 6.75 -12.57 -24.98
C PRO A 244 5.55 -11.89 -24.32
N ASP A 245 4.33 -12.27 -24.69
CA ASP A 245 3.10 -11.71 -24.11
C ASP A 245 2.91 -12.20 -22.67
N TRP A 246 3.29 -13.44 -22.38
CA TRP A 246 3.27 -13.99 -21.03
C TRP A 246 4.27 -13.29 -20.10
N GLU A 247 5.49 -13.01 -20.59
CA GLU A 247 6.46 -12.23 -19.85
C GLU A 247 5.98 -10.80 -19.60
N LEU A 248 5.34 -10.17 -20.60
CA LEU A 248 4.75 -8.85 -20.45
C LEU A 248 3.63 -8.86 -19.42
N TYR A 249 2.74 -9.85 -19.43
CA TYR A 249 1.69 -10.04 -18.42
C TYR A 249 2.30 -10.10 -17.00
N ARG A 250 3.30 -10.97 -16.80
CA ARG A 250 3.96 -11.12 -15.49
C ARG A 250 4.77 -9.89 -15.09
N ALA A 251 5.36 -9.17 -16.04
CA ALA A 251 6.07 -7.92 -15.77
C ALA A 251 5.11 -6.81 -15.35
N THR A 252 3.94 -6.72 -15.99
CA THR A 252 2.89 -5.76 -15.66
C THR A 252 2.38 -5.98 -14.23
N HIS A 253 2.09 -7.22 -13.85
CA HIS A 253 1.66 -7.56 -12.48
C HIS A 253 2.75 -7.28 -11.44
N ARG A 254 4.00 -7.65 -11.72
CA ARG A 254 5.13 -7.32 -10.83
C ARG A 254 5.28 -5.82 -10.62
N GLU A 255 5.16 -5.03 -11.68
CA GLU A 255 5.22 -3.58 -11.55
C GLU A 255 4.03 -3.04 -10.73
N LEU A 256 2.81 -3.59 -10.90
CA LEU A 256 1.65 -3.21 -10.09
C LEU A 256 1.89 -3.47 -8.60
N ASP A 257 2.40 -4.66 -8.25
CA ASP A 257 2.74 -5.03 -6.88
C ASP A 257 3.80 -4.09 -6.26
N GLU A 258 4.85 -3.77 -7.04
CA GLU A 258 5.91 -2.86 -6.62
C GLU A 258 5.39 -1.44 -6.36
N LEU A 259 4.53 -0.93 -7.24
CA LEU A 259 3.88 0.37 -7.10
C LEU A 259 2.98 0.41 -5.86
N TYR A 260 2.15 -0.61 -5.68
CA TYR A 260 1.28 -0.73 -4.52
C TYR A 260 2.09 -0.78 -3.22
N ALA A 261 3.14 -1.60 -3.16
CA ALA A 261 4.01 -1.73 -2.00
C ALA A 261 4.73 -0.42 -1.67
N LEU A 262 5.18 0.33 -2.69
CA LEU A 262 5.81 1.64 -2.53
C LEU A 262 4.84 2.64 -1.90
N ILE A 263 3.64 2.78 -2.45
CA ILE A 263 2.63 3.73 -1.94
C ILE A 263 2.21 3.34 -0.53
N LYS A 264 1.95 2.06 -0.27
CA LYS A 264 1.60 1.55 1.07
C LYS A 264 2.69 1.83 2.10
N THR A 265 3.95 1.68 1.71
CA THR A 265 5.10 2.03 2.56
C THR A 265 5.11 3.53 2.87
N GLY A 266 4.83 4.38 1.87
CA GLY A 266 4.69 5.82 2.05
C GLY A 266 3.54 6.20 3.00
N ILE A 267 2.38 5.56 2.89
CA ILE A 267 1.24 5.75 3.81
C ILE A 267 1.66 5.40 5.24
N ASN A 268 2.32 4.26 5.44
CA ASN A 268 2.80 3.82 6.75
C ASN A 268 3.87 4.75 7.34
N ARG A 269 4.80 5.22 6.50
CA ARG A 269 5.79 6.21 6.90
C ARG A 269 5.14 7.51 7.34
N THR A 270 4.17 8.01 6.58
CA THR A 270 3.41 9.21 6.92
C THR A 270 2.66 9.04 8.23
N ARG A 271 2.06 7.86 8.46
CA ARG A 271 1.42 7.50 9.73
C ARG A 271 2.39 7.60 10.90
N ALA A 272 3.59 7.03 10.76
CA ALA A 272 4.63 7.11 11.77
C ALA A 272 5.06 8.55 12.03
N THR A 273 5.27 9.35 10.98
CA THR A 273 5.63 10.78 11.08
C THR A 273 4.61 11.57 11.90
N VAL A 274 3.31 11.43 11.60
CA VAL A 274 2.25 12.14 12.33
C VAL A 274 2.21 11.74 13.80
N ILE A 275 2.42 10.45 14.10
CA ILE A 275 2.46 9.96 15.50
C ILE A 275 3.66 10.53 16.24
N ILE A 276 4.85 10.50 15.64
CA ILE A 276 6.07 11.06 16.21
C ILE A 276 5.87 12.56 16.46
N TRP A 277 5.33 13.28 15.48
CA TRP A 277 5.03 14.70 15.60
C TRP A 277 4.07 15.02 16.76
N ALA A 278 2.95 14.30 16.86
CA ALA A 278 1.96 14.51 17.92
C ALA A 278 2.55 14.24 19.32
N ARG A 279 3.44 13.25 19.44
CA ARG A 279 4.15 12.95 20.69
C ARG A 279 5.19 13.98 21.04
N ALA A 280 5.98 14.42 20.05
CA ALA A 280 6.96 15.47 20.25
C ALA A 280 6.27 16.75 20.76
N HIS A 281 5.11 17.09 20.19
CA HIS A 281 4.27 18.17 20.69
C HIS A 281 3.83 17.94 22.14
N GLN A 282 3.31 16.75 22.46
CA GLN A 282 2.85 16.41 23.82
C GLN A 282 3.98 16.48 24.85
N LYS A 283 5.18 15.98 24.52
CA LYS A 283 6.35 16.00 25.40
C LYS A 283 6.91 17.43 25.58
N MET A 284 6.89 18.23 24.53
CA MET A 284 7.19 19.66 24.61
C MET A 284 6.19 20.39 25.51
N ALA A 285 4.89 20.13 25.34
CA ALA A 285 3.84 20.70 26.17
C ALA A 285 3.98 20.26 27.64
N SER A 286 4.42 19.03 27.94
CA SER A 286 4.64 18.56 29.31
C SER A 286 5.84 19.22 30.01
N GLY A 287 6.52 20.18 29.38
CA GLY A 287 7.65 20.91 29.95
C GLY A 287 8.99 20.21 29.82
N LYS A 288 9.10 19.12 29.06
CA LYS A 288 10.42 18.54 28.74
C LYS A 288 11.21 19.55 27.91
N THR A 289 12.44 19.84 28.28
CA THR A 289 13.26 20.88 27.63
C THR A 289 14.29 20.33 26.64
N ASN A 290 14.59 19.04 26.69
CA ASN A 290 15.54 18.36 25.82
C ASN A 290 14.85 17.88 24.53
N PRO A 291 15.18 18.42 23.35
CA PRO A 291 14.55 18.01 22.09
C PRO A 291 14.74 16.53 21.74
N ALA A 292 15.87 15.92 22.15
CA ALA A 292 16.10 14.49 21.90
C ALA A 292 15.02 13.61 22.57
N GLU A 293 14.53 14.03 23.74
CA GLU A 293 13.48 13.30 24.44
C GLU A 293 12.11 13.44 23.75
N TRP A 294 11.89 14.51 22.98
CA TRP A 294 10.61 14.75 22.28
C TRP A 294 10.40 13.74 21.15
N PHE A 295 11.47 13.38 20.45
CA PHE A 295 11.42 12.49 19.28
C PHE A 295 11.78 11.04 19.61
N ASP A 296 12.06 10.72 20.87
CA ASP A 296 12.33 9.36 21.33
C ASP A 296 11.11 8.43 21.09
N VAL A 297 11.39 7.31 20.42
CA VAL A 297 10.47 6.30 19.89
C VAL A 297 10.41 5.03 20.74
N ASP A 298 11.20 4.93 21.82
CA ASP A 298 11.28 3.70 22.63
C ASP A 298 9.92 3.31 23.29
N ASP A 299 9.04 4.30 23.52
CA ASP A 299 7.67 4.08 24.04
C ASP A 299 6.60 3.92 22.94
N ALA A 300 6.99 3.86 21.66
CA ALA A 300 6.05 3.97 20.55
C ALA A 300 5.03 2.84 20.38
N PRO A 301 5.39 1.56 20.59
CA PRO A 301 4.49 0.44 20.35
C PRO A 301 3.31 0.37 21.36
N ALA A 302 3.54 0.70 22.63
CA ALA A 302 2.55 0.49 23.70
C ALA A 302 1.33 1.43 23.62
N GLN A 303 1.47 2.61 23.03
CA GLN A 303 0.36 3.57 22.88
C GLN A 303 -0.36 3.52 21.53
N LEU A 304 0.25 2.91 20.50
CA LEU A 304 -0.44 2.57 19.25
C LEU A 304 -1.67 1.68 19.52
N PHE A 305 -1.55 0.75 20.48
CA PHE A 305 -2.68 -0.03 20.97
C PHE A 305 -3.70 0.82 21.74
N ARG A 306 -3.27 1.78 22.58
CA ARG A 306 -4.17 2.61 23.41
C ARG A 306 -4.99 3.63 22.61
N LEU A 307 -4.46 4.16 21.51
CA LEU A 307 -5.18 5.05 20.60
C LEU A 307 -6.22 4.31 19.75
N GLY A 308 -6.06 2.99 19.55
CA GLY A 308 -7.08 2.14 18.93
C GLY A 308 -8.16 1.63 19.89
N THR A 309 -7.88 1.51 21.19
CA THR A 309 -8.80 0.85 22.16
C THR A 309 -9.67 1.77 22.99
N LYS A 310 -9.52 3.10 22.95
CA LYS A 310 -10.44 4.03 23.65
C LYS A 310 -11.71 4.38 22.86
N ALA A 311 -12.06 3.57 21.88
CA ALA A 311 -13.35 3.61 21.16
C ALA A 311 -14.36 2.58 21.72
N VAL A 312 -14.23 2.19 22.99
CA VAL A 312 -15.30 1.50 23.73
C VAL A 312 -15.44 2.21 25.08
N PHE A 313 -16.63 2.80 25.26
CA PHE A 313 -17.13 3.65 26.35
C PHE A 313 -16.82 5.14 26.25
#